data_AF-A0A6L2P9S2-F1
#
_entry.id   AF-A0A6L2P9S2-F1
#
_cell.length_a   1.000
_cell.length_b   1.000
_cell.length_c   1.000
_cell.angle_alpha   90.00
_cell.angle_beta   90.00
_cell.angle_gamma   90.00
#
_symmetry.space_group_name_H-M   'P 1'
#
loop_
_entity.id
_entity.type
_entity.pdbx_description
1 polymer ?
#
loop_
_entity_poly.entity_id
_entity_poly.type
_entity_poly.pdbx_seq_one_letter_code
_entity_poly.pdbx_strand_id
1 'polypeptide(L)' 'MVNKLCDLRVCSEQPIFSCKAHVFHIDPKTKRSWISASSTAVSVSFFYDSTRSLYRIISVEGTKVRASKQ' A
#
# COMPACT_ATOMS: atom_id res chain seq x y z
N MET A 1 6.44 20.99 -15.62
CA MET A 1 7.24 21.15 -14.39
C MET A 1 6.35 20.92 -13.15
N VAL A 2 5.83 19.70 -12.91
CA VAL A 2 5.10 19.35 -11.65
C VAL A 2 5.25 17.88 -11.21
N ASN A 3 6.06 17.04 -11.87
CA ASN A 3 6.30 15.66 -11.42
C ASN A 3 7.47 15.58 -10.42
N LYS A 4 7.46 16.45 -9.40
CA LYS A 4 8.53 16.55 -8.40
C LYS A 4 8.02 16.58 -6.97
N LEU A 5 6.96 15.80 -6.71
CA LEU A 5 6.43 15.53 -5.36
C LEU A 5 6.33 14.02 -5.05
N CYS A 6 6.54 13.17 -6.06
CA CYS A 6 6.86 11.77 -5.82
C CYS A 6 8.34 11.71 -5.40
N ASP A 7 8.65 10.96 -4.35
CA ASP A 7 9.98 10.43 -4.09
C ASP A 7 10.97 11.28 -3.24
N LEU A 8 10.53 11.80 -2.09
CA LEU A 8 11.45 12.42 -1.11
C LEU A 8 11.81 11.53 0.09
N ARG A 9 11.38 10.27 0.11
CA ARG A 9 11.88 9.15 0.94
C ARG A 9 11.36 7.91 0.18
N VAL A 10 12.13 7.18 -0.62
CA VAL A 10 13.12 6.19 -0.18
C VAL A 10 13.93 5.77 -1.41
N CYS A 11 15.14 6.29 -1.60
CA CYS A 11 16.05 5.91 -2.70
C CYS A 11 16.56 4.44 -2.64
N SER A 12 16.09 3.64 -1.68
CA SER A 12 16.52 2.27 -1.39
C SER A 12 15.42 1.21 -1.54
N GLU A 13 14.18 1.59 -1.87
CA GLU A 13 13.03 0.68 -1.82
C GLU A 13 12.31 0.66 -3.18
N GLN A 14 12.96 0.13 -4.21
CA GLN A 14 12.23 -0.29 -5.39
C GLN A 14 11.32 -1.47 -5.02
N PRO A 15 10.04 -1.48 -5.45
CA PRO A 15 9.16 -2.59 -5.17
C PRO A 15 9.65 -3.85 -5.90
N ILE A 16 9.69 -4.96 -5.18
CA ILE A 16 10.07 -6.28 -5.72
C ILE A 16 9.04 -6.75 -6.75
N PHE A 17 7.76 -6.46 -6.48
CA PHE A 17 6.64 -6.75 -7.36
C PHE A 17 5.55 -5.70 -7.18
N SER A 18 4.84 -5.38 -8.26
CA SER A 18 3.70 -4.47 -8.25
C SER A 18 2.56 -5.00 -9.14
N CYS A 19 1.34 -4.93 -8.65
CA CYS A 19 0.13 -5.29 -9.39
C CYS A 19 -1.01 -4.29 -9.13
N LYS A 20 -2.08 -4.36 -9.94
CA LYS A 20 -3.30 -3.57 -9.72
C LYS A 20 -4.40 -4.45 -9.15
N ALA A 21 -5.03 -4.02 -8.06
CA ALA A 21 -6.10 -4.77 -7.41
C ALA A 21 -7.09 -3.84 -6.69
N HIS A 22 -8.31 -4.33 -6.47
CA HIS A 22 -9.27 -3.69 -5.56
C HIS A 22 -8.93 -4.09 -4.11
N VAL A 23 -8.87 -3.12 -3.21
CA VAL A 23 -8.54 -3.36 -1.81
C VAL A 23 -9.82 -3.30 -0.98
N PHE A 24 -9.98 -4.26 -0.06
CA PHE A 24 -11.09 -4.33 0.88
C PHE A 24 -10.55 -4.49 2.30
N HIS A 25 -11.24 -3.92 3.28
CA HIS A 25 -10.98 -4.15 4.69
C HIS A 25 -12.07 -5.06 5.28
N ILE A 26 -11.72 -5.82 6.31
CA ILE A 26 -12.71 -6.56 7.09
C ILE A 26 -13.35 -5.58 8.08
N ASP A 27 -14.68 -5.60 8.18
CA ASP A 27 -15.40 -4.82 9.19
C ASP A 27 -14.89 -5.18 10.60
N PRO A 28 -14.38 -4.20 11.38
CA PRO A 28 -13.84 -4.46 12.70
C PRO A 28 -14.90 -4.94 13.70
N LYS A 29 -16.20 -4.65 13.48
CA LYS A 29 -17.28 -5.05 14.39
C LYS A 29 -17.74 -6.47 14.13
N THR A 30 -18.03 -6.81 12.87
CA THR A 30 -18.63 -8.11 12.53
C THR A 30 -17.60 -9.17 12.14
N LYS A 31 -16.37 -8.76 11.76
CA LYS A 31 -15.28 -9.65 11.31
C LYS A 31 -15.65 -10.60 10.17
N ARG A 32 -16.76 -10.35 9.46
CA ARG A 32 -17.32 -11.24 8.43
C ARG A 32 -17.67 -10.53 7.14
N SER A 33 -17.86 -9.21 7.17
CA SER A 33 -18.14 -8.42 5.97
C SER A 33 -16.89 -7.73 5.44
N TRP A 34 -16.84 -7.58 4.12
CA TRP A 34 -15.81 -6.84 3.40
C TRP A 34 -16.32 -5.43 3.09
N ILE A 35 -15.56 -4.41 3.49
CA ILE A 35 -15.81 -2.99 3.23
C ILE A 35 -14.81 -2.54 2.17
N SER A 36 -15.29 -1.95 1.07
CA SER A 36 -14.38 -1.45 0.03
C SER A 36 -13.45 -0.38 0.58
N ALA A 37 -12.14 -0.57 0.39
CA ALA A 37 -11.11 0.38 0.79
C ALA A 37 -10.73 1.31 -0.37
N SER A 38 -10.95 0.90 -1.63
CA SER A 38 -10.66 1.69 -2.84
C SER A 38 -11.82 1.61 -3.85
N SER A 39 -12.21 2.75 -4.42
CA SER A 39 -13.26 2.80 -5.44
C SER A 39 -12.83 2.19 -6.78
N THR A 40 -11.53 2.25 -7.08
CA THR A 40 -10.93 1.70 -8.30
C THR A 40 -9.80 0.73 -7.96
N ALA A 41 -9.28 0.04 -8.97
CA ALA A 41 -8.09 -0.79 -8.81
C ALA A 41 -6.86 0.09 -8.56
N VAL A 42 -6.22 -0.10 -7.40
CA VAL A 42 -5.04 0.64 -6.95
C VAL A 42 -3.78 -0.18 -7.13
N SER A 43 -2.62 0.48 -7.21
CA SER A 43 -1.33 -0.21 -7.23
C SER A 43 -1.02 -0.77 -5.84
N VAL A 44 -0.77 -2.07 -5.78
CA VAL A 44 -0.32 -2.80 -4.60
C VAL A 44 1.08 -3.30 -4.87
N SER A 45 2.02 -2.95 -4.00
CA SER A 45 3.44 -3.19 -4.20
C SER A 45 4.07 -3.85 -2.97
N PHE A 46 4.98 -4.79 -3.22
CA PHE A 46 5.73 -5.52 -2.20
C PHE A 46 7.12 -4.90 -2.03
N PHE A 47 7.48 -4.60 -0.79
CA PHE A 47 8.76 -4.00 -0.42
C PHE A 47 9.45 -4.89 0.62
N TYR A 48 10.78 -4.88 0.61
CA TYR A 48 11.59 -5.48 1.67
C TYR A 48 12.27 -4.36 2.45
N ASP A 49 11.95 -4.27 3.75
CA ASP A 49 12.59 -3.34 4.67
C ASP A 49 13.76 -4.04 5.35
N SER A 50 14.97 -3.75 4.88
CA SER A 50 16.21 -4.33 5.42
C SER A 50 16.50 -3.89 6.86
N THR A 51 15.98 -2.74 7.29
CA THR A 51 16.19 -2.22 8.65
C THR A 51 15.49 -3.09 9.68
N ARG A 52 14.33 -3.64 9.30
CA ARG A 52 13.50 -4.49 10.15
C ARG A 52 13.52 -5.97 9.73
N SER A 53 14.23 -6.28 8.63
CA SER A 53 14.29 -7.61 8.01
C SER A 53 12.91 -8.23 7.78
N LEU A 54 11.97 -7.44 7.25
CA LEU A 54 10.59 -7.86 7.00
C LEU A 54 10.05 -7.34 5.67
N TYR A 55 9.03 -8.01 5.16
CA TYR A 55 8.31 -7.59 3.96
C TYR A 55 7.12 -6.69 4.31
N ARG A 56 6.86 -5.70 3.47
CA ARG A 56 5.74 -4.76 3.59
C ARG A 56 4.93 -4.76 2.31
N ILE A 57 3.62 -4.81 2.45
CA ILE A 57 2.68 -4.62 1.34
C ILE A 57 2.12 -3.22 1.46
N ILE A 58 2.27 -2.41 0.41
CA ILE A 58 1.82 -1.03 0.39
C ILE A 58 0.88 -0.84 -0.78
N SER A 59 -0.33 -0.37 -0.49
CA SER A 59 -1.29 0.10 -1.50
C SER A 59 -1.40 1.63 -1.43
N VAL A 60 -1.31 2.31 -2.58
CA VAL A 60 -1.45 3.78 -2.63
C VAL A 60 -2.81 4.13 -3.24
N GLU A 61 -3.71 4.64 -2.41
CA GLU A 61 -4.92 5.34 -2.83
C GLU A 61 -4.72 6.82 -2.46
N GLY A 62 -5.01 7.75 -3.39
CA GLY A 62 -4.79 9.21 -3.30
C GLY A 62 -4.29 9.77 -1.96
N THR A 63 -3.03 10.23 -1.92
CA THR A 63 -2.32 10.91 -0.80
C THR A 63 -2.43 10.33 0.62
N LYS A 64 -3.11 9.19 0.82
CA LYS A 64 -3.23 8.50 2.12
C LYS A 64 -2.62 7.11 1.99
N VAL A 65 -1.34 7.01 2.34
CA VAL A 65 -0.64 5.72 2.51
C VAL A 65 -1.31 4.97 3.65
N ARG A 66 -1.98 3.85 3.36
CA ARG A 66 -2.50 2.91 4.36
C ARG A 66 -1.53 1.75 4.46
N ALA A 67 -0.79 1.66 5.56
CA ALA A 67 0.01 0.50 5.91
C ALA A 67 -0.70 -0.25 7.04
N SER A 68 -1.07 -1.51 6.81
CA SER A 68 -1.51 -2.41 7.88
C SER A 68 -0.27 -2.90 8.64
N LYS A 69 -0.12 -2.50 9.92
CA LYS A 69 0.81 -3.16 10.84
C LYS A 69 0.14 -4.41 11.39
N GLN A 70 0.89 -5.51 11.38
CA GLN A 70 0.60 -6.72 12.16
C GLN A 70 1.09 -6.51 13.60
#